data_AF-A0ABD3P3X7-F1
#
_entry.id   AF-A0ABD3P3X7-F1
#
_cell.length_a   1.000
_cell.length_b   1.000
_cell.length_c   1.000
_cell.angle_alpha   90.00
_cell.angle_beta   90.00
_cell.angle_gamma   90.00
#
_symmetry.space_group_name_H-M   'P 1'
#
loop_
_entity.id
_entity.type
_entity.pdbx_description
1 polymer ?
#
loop_
_entity_poly.entity_id
_entity_poly.type
_entity_poly.pdbx_seq_one_letter_code
_entity_poly.pdbx_strand_id
1 'polypeptide(L)'
;MSLILNAISSTAFSFTLSGNSGISPFLTMLLIGITQRISPESFNMSETMEKIMSSWPGLTMWGIMTVLEFVGKCVPVVDQMVDSVEVFVVPWISTLGSAASFGSFGGNNDEVLDNGDAEEVVVNGDDAVADNGDDAVADGERFLSSSSSSKRTNAKVLRGRTLEATSTVGKALTRFFQVILIFCGMVLAICLHFMKMLLRLMGTGCLTQLITIGEAITVIFGVCISVFIRQFAIVIAAFLCVGAAHGAKKKYEKWQKEEEEEGANMTHSGRFYRFFHHGQKKDTTNGGGQGENYVEMEERPKKKHWWSRH
;
A
#
# COMPACT_ATOMS: atom_id res chain seq x y z
N MET A 1 -3.43 23.22 2.75
CA MET A 1 -2.06 22.65 2.83
C MET A 1 -1.92 21.63 3.97
N SER A 2 -2.56 21.84 5.13
CA SER A 2 -2.56 20.90 6.26
C SER A 2 -3.08 19.49 5.94
N LEU A 3 -4.18 19.35 5.18
CA LEU A 3 -4.75 18.04 4.84
C LEU A 3 -3.81 17.16 4.01
N ILE A 4 -3.16 17.73 3.00
CA ILE A 4 -2.23 17.00 2.12
C ILE A 4 -0.99 16.56 2.92
N LEU A 5 -0.43 17.46 3.74
CA LEU A 5 0.72 17.13 4.59
C LEU A 5 0.39 16.05 5.62
N ASN A 6 -0.82 16.09 6.21
CA ASN A 6 -1.27 15.05 7.13
C ASN A 6 -1.45 13.71 6.42
N ALA A 7 -2.00 13.70 5.20
CA ALA A 7 -2.14 12.47 4.40
C ALA A 7 -0.77 11.89 4.02
N ILE A 8 0.18 12.73 3.60
CA ILE A 8 1.55 12.31 3.27
C ILE A 8 2.26 11.78 4.52
N SER A 9 2.17 12.49 5.64
CA SER A 9 2.78 12.06 6.90
C SER A 9 2.21 10.73 7.40
N SER A 10 0.89 10.53 7.30
CA SER A 10 0.24 9.29 7.74
C SER A 10 0.62 8.14 6.82
N THR A 11 0.70 8.39 5.51
CA THR A 11 1.18 7.42 4.51
C THR A 11 2.64 7.02 4.76
N ALA A 12 3.52 8.01 4.99
CA ALA A 12 4.93 7.76 5.24
C ALA A 12 5.15 6.99 6.55
N PHE A 13 4.37 7.31 7.57
CA PHE A 13 4.37 6.59 8.84
C PHE A 13 3.88 5.14 8.67
N SER A 14 2.74 4.94 7.98
CA SER A 14 2.19 3.63 7.60
C SER A 14 3.22 2.74 6.91
N PHE A 15 3.89 3.30 5.92
CA PHE A 15 4.91 2.60 5.15
C PHE A 15 6.13 2.23 5.99
N THR A 16 6.55 3.13 6.88
CA THR A 16 7.65 2.88 7.82
C THR A 16 7.30 1.77 8.82
N LEU A 17 6.09 1.80 9.39
CA LEU A 17 5.60 0.74 10.26
C LEU A 17 5.54 -0.61 9.54
N SER A 18 5.02 -0.61 8.31
CA SER A 18 4.97 -1.83 7.50
C SER A 18 6.36 -2.40 7.24
N GLY A 19 7.34 -1.54 6.93
CA GLY A 19 8.73 -1.97 6.77
C GLY A 19 9.34 -2.56 8.04
N ASN A 20 9.19 -1.87 9.17
CA ASN A 20 9.69 -2.35 10.46
C ASN A 20 9.00 -3.67 10.89
N SER A 21 7.72 -3.83 10.57
CA SER A 21 6.98 -5.07 10.85
C SER A 21 7.52 -6.28 10.08
N GLY A 22 8.14 -6.08 8.91
CA GLY A 22 8.83 -7.14 8.18
C GLY A 22 10.11 -7.65 8.85
N ILE A 23 10.74 -6.81 9.68
CA ILE A 23 11.97 -7.14 10.41
C ILE A 23 11.63 -7.79 11.76
N SER A 24 10.79 -7.11 12.54
CA SER A 24 10.35 -7.56 13.86
C SER A 24 8.91 -7.10 14.15
N PRO A 25 7.92 -7.95 13.84
CA PRO A 25 6.52 -7.55 13.91
C PRO A 25 6.04 -7.32 15.36
N PHE A 26 6.46 -8.15 16.32
CA PHE A 26 6.01 -8.03 17.70
C PHE A 26 6.65 -6.84 18.40
N LEU A 27 7.96 -6.61 18.18
CA LEU A 27 8.65 -5.43 18.69
C LEU A 27 8.04 -4.14 18.13
N THR A 28 7.71 -4.11 16.83
CA THR A 28 7.07 -2.95 16.21
C THR A 28 5.72 -2.66 16.86
N MET A 29 4.87 -3.67 17.06
CA MET A 29 3.57 -3.49 17.73
C MET A 29 3.69 -3.08 19.20
N LEU A 30 4.67 -3.64 19.92
CA LEU A 30 4.97 -3.25 21.30
C LEU A 30 5.36 -1.77 21.38
N LEU A 31 6.27 -1.32 20.51
CA LEU A 31 6.73 0.07 20.48
C LEU A 31 5.59 1.03 20.13
N ILE A 32 4.75 0.69 19.14
CA ILE A 32 3.54 1.48 18.82
C ILE A 32 2.63 1.58 20.05
N GLY A 33 2.36 0.47 20.74
CA GLY A 33 1.52 0.47 21.94
C GLY A 33 2.09 1.33 23.08
N ILE A 34 3.41 1.28 23.30
CA ILE A 34 4.09 2.12 24.30
C ILE A 34 3.98 3.59 23.90
N THR A 35 4.25 3.92 22.63
CA THR A 35 4.16 5.29 22.13
C THR A 35 2.73 5.83 22.23
N GLN A 36 1.70 5.05 21.86
CA GLN A 36 0.30 5.43 22.00
C GLN A 36 -0.01 5.81 23.45
N ARG A 37 0.54 5.05 24.40
CA ARG A 37 0.34 5.28 25.82
C ARG A 37 1.05 6.55 26.34
N ILE A 38 2.22 6.88 25.80
CA ILE A 38 2.99 8.08 26.18
C ILE A 38 2.41 9.33 25.52
N SER A 39 1.93 9.23 24.29
CA SER A 39 1.46 10.36 23.49
C SER A 39 0.28 9.96 22.61
N PRO A 40 -0.93 9.84 23.18
CA PRO A 40 -2.12 9.39 22.43
C PRO A 40 -2.46 10.32 21.26
N GLU A 41 -2.17 11.61 21.37
CA GLU A 41 -2.39 12.60 20.31
C GLU A 41 -1.50 12.41 19.06
N SER A 42 -0.42 11.63 19.18
CA SER A 42 0.53 11.44 18.07
C SER A 42 -0.04 10.56 16.95
N PHE A 43 -1.02 9.72 17.29
CA PHE A 43 -1.62 8.73 16.41
C PHE A 43 -3.13 8.90 16.32
N ASN A 44 -3.64 8.97 15.09
CA ASN A 44 -5.06 9.07 14.84
C ASN A 44 -5.66 7.65 14.70
N MET A 45 -5.59 6.83 15.75
CA MET A 45 -6.17 5.47 15.75
C MET A 45 -7.64 5.50 16.15
N SER A 46 -8.40 4.47 15.77
CA SER A 46 -9.77 4.32 16.28
C SER A 46 -9.75 4.01 17.78
N GLU A 47 -10.75 4.51 18.52
CA GLU A 47 -10.83 4.34 19.98
C GLU A 47 -10.72 2.87 20.42
N THR A 48 -11.30 1.95 19.63
CA THR A 48 -11.23 0.51 19.93
C THR A 48 -9.80 -0.03 19.77
N MET A 49 -9.10 0.34 18.69
CA MET A 49 -7.74 -0.10 18.44
C MET A 49 -6.77 0.53 19.45
N GLU A 50 -6.95 1.82 19.73
CA GLU A 50 -6.19 2.53 20.76
C GLU A 50 -6.36 1.86 22.12
N LYS A 51 -7.59 1.55 22.53
CA LYS A 51 -7.86 0.91 23.82
C LYS A 51 -7.24 -0.49 23.89
N ILE A 52 -7.32 -1.29 22.82
CA ILE A 52 -6.73 -2.64 22.78
C ILE A 52 -5.19 -2.54 22.86
N MET A 53 -4.57 -1.71 22.03
CA MET A 53 -3.11 -1.59 21.93
C MET A 53 -2.47 -0.90 23.14
N SER A 54 -3.13 0.09 23.74
CA SER A 54 -2.62 0.82 24.91
C SER A 54 -2.94 0.14 26.25
N SER A 55 -3.86 -0.83 26.26
CA SER A 55 -4.21 -1.58 27.48
C SER A 55 -2.98 -2.29 28.05
N TRP A 56 -2.87 -2.32 29.38
CA TRP A 56 -1.78 -3.04 30.06
C TRP A 56 -1.72 -4.53 29.65
N PRO A 57 -2.85 -5.28 29.58
CA PRO A 57 -2.80 -6.66 29.12
C PRO A 57 -2.31 -6.81 27.68
N GLY A 58 -2.71 -5.89 26.78
CA GLY A 58 -2.23 -5.87 25.40
C GLY A 58 -0.72 -5.65 25.34
N LEU A 59 -0.21 -4.63 26.03
CA LEU A 59 1.22 -4.33 26.14
C LEU A 59 2.02 -5.51 26.73
N THR A 60 1.51 -6.14 27.78
CA THR A 60 2.15 -7.33 28.37
C THR A 60 2.19 -8.49 27.36
N MET A 61 1.10 -8.73 26.63
CA MET A 61 1.03 -9.77 25.61
C MET A 61 2.03 -9.52 24.46
N TRP A 62 2.10 -8.28 23.95
CA TRP A 62 3.11 -7.91 22.93
C TRP A 62 4.54 -7.99 23.48
N GLY A 63 4.75 -7.64 24.74
CA GLY A 63 6.04 -7.76 25.42
C GLY A 63 6.52 -9.21 25.50
N ILE A 64 5.63 -10.13 25.91
CA ILE A 64 5.93 -11.57 25.95
C ILE A 64 6.25 -12.08 24.54
N MET A 65 5.43 -11.75 23.55
CA MET A 65 5.68 -12.15 22.15
C MET A 65 7.02 -11.62 21.62
N THR A 66 7.39 -10.40 21.99
CA THR A 66 8.69 -9.80 21.62
C THR A 66 9.87 -10.56 22.27
N VAL A 67 9.74 -10.95 23.54
CA VAL A 67 10.77 -11.77 24.21
C VAL A 67 10.86 -13.15 23.57
N LEU A 68 9.73 -13.79 23.27
CA LEU A 68 9.71 -15.09 22.58
C LEU A 68 10.34 -14.98 21.18
N GLU A 69 10.07 -13.90 20.45
CA GLU A 69 10.70 -13.60 19.16
C GLU A 69 12.22 -13.49 19.30
N PHE A 70 12.70 -12.74 20.30
CA PHE A 70 14.13 -12.55 20.54
C PHE A 70 14.82 -13.87 20.95
N VAL A 71 14.21 -14.63 21.87
CA VAL A 71 14.72 -15.93 22.31
C VAL A 71 14.74 -16.93 21.15
N GLY A 72 13.70 -16.93 20.32
CA GLY A 72 13.62 -17.77 19.13
C GLY A 72 14.78 -17.52 18.18
N LYS A 73 15.13 -16.25 17.96
CA LYS A 73 16.28 -15.83 17.14
C LYS A 73 17.65 -16.21 17.72
N CYS A 74 17.72 -16.48 19.02
CA CYS A 74 18.96 -16.92 19.66
C CYS A 74 19.21 -18.42 19.54
N VAL A 75 18.20 -19.24 19.21
CA VAL A 75 18.30 -20.70 19.15
C VAL A 75 18.05 -21.18 17.71
N PRO A 76 19.05 -21.70 16.98
CA PRO A 76 18.93 -22.00 15.54
C PRO A 76 17.76 -22.93 15.15
N VAL A 77 17.42 -23.87 16.02
CA VAL A 77 16.29 -24.81 15.80
C VAL A 77 14.94 -24.10 15.95
N VAL A 78 14.84 -23.20 16.93
CA VAL A 78 13.62 -22.42 17.17
C VAL A 78 13.48 -21.30 16.15
N ASP A 79 14.59 -20.72 15.68
CA ASP A 79 14.64 -19.67 14.66
C ASP A 79 13.90 -20.10 13.40
N GLN A 80 14.15 -21.32 12.88
CA GLN A 80 13.44 -21.82 11.70
C GLN A 80 11.92 -21.96 11.91
N MET A 81 11.49 -22.36 13.11
CA MET A 81 10.07 -22.46 13.44
C MET A 81 9.43 -21.07 13.55
N VAL A 82 10.12 -20.14 14.21
CA VAL A 82 9.68 -18.75 14.37
C VAL A 82 9.62 -18.05 13.03
N ASP A 83 10.62 -18.24 12.17
CA ASP A 83 10.65 -17.70 10.81
C ASP A 83 9.48 -18.20 9.98
N SER A 84 9.16 -19.51 10.06
CA SER A 84 7.97 -20.05 9.38
C SER A 84 6.67 -19.41 9.88
N VAL A 85 6.55 -19.15 11.19
CA VAL A 85 5.36 -18.49 11.76
C VAL A 85 5.33 -17.01 11.39
N GLU A 86 6.48 -16.33 11.40
CA GLU A 86 6.61 -14.91 11.03
C GLU A 86 6.18 -14.68 9.57
N VAL A 87 6.51 -15.56 8.63
CA VAL A 87 6.04 -15.46 7.23
C VAL A 87 4.52 -15.36 7.14
N PHE A 88 3.79 -16.06 8.01
CA PHE A 88 2.33 -15.98 8.06
C PHE A 88 1.82 -14.77 8.83
N VAL A 89 2.47 -14.41 9.94
CA VAL A 89 2.00 -13.35 10.86
C VAL A 89 2.32 -11.94 10.34
N VAL A 90 3.46 -11.76 9.67
CA VAL A 90 3.95 -10.46 9.17
C VAL A 90 2.94 -9.76 8.25
N PRO A 91 2.32 -10.41 7.24
CA PRO A 91 1.30 -9.78 6.42
C PRO A 91 0.10 -9.25 7.22
N TRP A 92 -0.39 -10.01 8.21
CA TRP A 92 -1.52 -9.59 9.04
C TRP A 92 -1.16 -8.38 9.92
N ILE A 93 0.01 -8.41 10.56
CA ILE A 93 0.48 -7.32 11.41
C ILE A 93 0.78 -6.05 10.59
N SER A 94 1.37 -6.20 9.40
CA SER A 94 1.57 -5.09 8.44
C SER A 94 0.23 -4.47 8.03
N THR A 95 -0.78 -5.30 7.73
CA THR A 95 -2.12 -4.84 7.37
C THR A 95 -2.77 -4.10 8.54
N LEU A 96 -2.65 -4.62 9.76
CA LEU A 96 -3.16 -4.00 10.98
C LEU A 96 -2.46 -2.67 11.30
N GLY A 97 -1.14 -2.61 11.22
CA GLY A 97 -0.36 -1.39 11.44
C GLY A 97 -0.69 -0.32 10.39
N SER A 98 -0.85 -0.73 9.13
CA SER A 98 -1.27 0.16 8.06
C SER A 98 -2.70 0.66 8.30
N ALA A 99 -3.64 -0.22 8.62
CA ALA A 99 -5.02 0.15 8.94
C ALA A 99 -5.11 1.10 10.15
N ALA A 100 -4.30 0.88 11.17
CA ALA A 100 -4.22 1.73 12.35
C ALA A 100 -3.68 3.14 12.01
N SER A 101 -2.65 3.23 11.15
CA SER A 101 -2.07 4.52 10.74
C SER A 101 -3.00 5.39 9.87
N PHE A 102 -3.91 4.76 9.12
CA PHE A 102 -4.87 5.48 8.31
C PHE A 102 -6.13 5.89 9.08
N GLY A 103 -6.19 5.57 10.37
CA GLY A 103 -7.24 6.05 11.26
C GLY A 103 -8.61 5.84 10.66
N SER A 104 -9.03 4.58 10.53
CA SER A 104 -10.36 4.14 10.13
C SER A 104 -11.32 5.32 9.94
N PHE A 105 -11.46 5.79 8.70
CA PHE A 105 -12.44 6.81 8.27
C PHE A 105 -13.90 6.33 8.47
N GLY A 106 -14.13 5.38 9.38
CA GLY A 106 -15.40 4.85 9.84
C GLY A 106 -16.03 5.73 10.91
N GLY A 107 -16.14 7.01 10.62
CA GLY A 107 -17.10 7.91 11.24
C GLY A 107 -18.20 8.29 10.25
N ASN A 108 -18.71 7.32 9.49
CA ASN A 108 -19.92 7.48 8.67
C ASN A 108 -20.96 6.46 9.15
N ASN A 109 -21.46 6.65 10.37
CA ASN A 109 -22.82 6.24 10.70
C ASN A 109 -23.82 7.41 10.58
N ASP A 110 -23.37 8.60 10.17
CA ASP A 110 -24.24 9.78 9.98
C ASP A 110 -24.63 10.05 8.51
N GLU A 111 -24.24 9.18 7.58
CA GLU A 111 -24.93 9.09 6.29
C GLU A 111 -25.78 7.82 6.30
N VAL A 112 -26.72 7.78 7.26
CA VAL A 112 -28.10 7.48 6.87
C VAL A 112 -28.38 8.47 5.75
N LEU A 113 -28.24 7.98 4.52
CA LEU A 113 -29.02 8.47 3.41
C LEU A 113 -30.46 8.43 3.92
N ASP A 114 -30.88 9.56 4.49
CA ASP A 114 -32.21 10.12 4.36
C ASP A 114 -32.51 10.05 2.86
N ASN A 115 -32.92 8.85 2.44
CA ASN A 115 -33.49 8.60 1.14
C ASN A 115 -34.73 9.47 1.16
N GLY A 116 -34.62 10.61 0.49
CA GLY A 116 -35.66 11.62 0.40
C GLY A 116 -37.05 11.04 0.25
N ASP A 117 -37.69 10.84 1.39
CA ASP A 117 -39.05 11.28 1.55
C ASP A 117 -38.91 12.78 1.64
N ALA A 118 -38.96 13.41 0.46
CA ALA A 118 -39.47 14.75 0.36
C ALA A 118 -40.86 14.71 1.02
N GLU A 119 -40.88 14.91 2.35
CA GLU A 119 -41.98 15.57 3.00
C GLU A 119 -42.01 16.94 2.32
N GLU A 120 -42.75 16.97 1.21
CA GLU A 120 -43.41 18.15 0.71
C GLU A 120 -43.96 18.81 1.96
N VAL A 121 -43.24 19.83 2.44
CA VAL A 121 -43.81 20.86 3.27
C VAL A 121 -44.85 21.48 2.36
N VAL A 122 -46.03 20.85 2.32
CA VAL A 122 -47.27 21.47 1.96
C VAL A 122 -47.37 22.60 2.96
N VAL A 123 -46.87 23.76 2.53
CA VAL A 123 -47.32 25.03 3.05
C VAL A 123 -48.81 25.03 2.75
N ASN A 124 -49.59 24.46 3.68
CA ASN A 124 -51.01 24.72 3.79
C ASN A 124 -51.11 26.19 4.17
N GLY A 125 -50.95 27.05 3.15
CA GLY A 125 -51.67 28.30 3.10
C GLY A 125 -53.09 27.94 2.69
N ASP A 126 -53.94 27.75 3.68
CA ASP A 126 -55.39 27.97 3.62
C ASP A 126 -55.74 28.53 5.00
N ASP A 127 -55.96 29.85 5.04
CA ASP A 127 -57.27 30.45 5.30
C ASP A 127 -57.54 30.62 6.81
N ALA A 128 -57.28 31.81 7.35
CA ALA A 128 -58.29 32.86 7.49
C ALA A 128 -59.41 32.46 8.46
N VAL A 129 -59.44 33.10 9.65
CA VAL A 129 -60.59 33.63 10.43
C VAL A 129 -59.96 34.21 11.71
N ALA A 130 -59.66 35.52 11.74
CA ALA A 130 -60.45 36.55 12.44
C ALA A 130 -60.71 36.23 13.92
N ASP A 131 -60.20 37.06 14.85
CA ASP A 131 -61.05 37.94 15.65
C ASP A 131 -60.24 38.85 16.59
N ASN A 132 -60.48 40.15 16.41
CA ASN A 132 -60.36 41.34 17.27
C ASN A 132 -59.42 41.42 18.49
N GLY A 133 -58.73 42.55 18.56
CA GLY A 133 -58.15 43.09 19.79
C GLY A 133 -57.38 44.38 19.52
N ASP A 134 -58.11 45.49 19.54
CA ASP A 134 -57.67 46.87 19.35
C ASP A 134 -56.37 47.23 20.08
N ASP A 135 -55.50 48.03 19.43
CA ASP A 135 -55.01 49.28 20.02
C ASP A 135 -54.24 50.10 18.98
N ALA A 136 -54.76 51.30 18.75
CA ALA A 136 -54.31 52.28 17.79
C ALA A 136 -53.15 53.12 18.34
N VAL A 137 -52.10 53.37 17.53
CA VAL A 137 -51.46 54.70 17.42
C VAL A 137 -50.92 54.90 16.00
N ALA A 138 -51.15 56.10 15.50
CA ALA A 138 -51.03 56.59 14.14
C ALA A 138 -49.62 57.05 13.72
N ASP A 139 -49.57 57.44 12.43
CA ASP A 139 -48.53 58.14 11.65
C ASP A 139 -47.41 57.25 11.09
N GLY A 140 -47.36 56.99 9.78
CA GLY A 140 -47.13 58.00 8.73
C GLY A 140 -45.61 58.07 8.54
N GLU A 141 -45.00 57.46 7.52
CA GLU A 141 -44.97 57.99 6.16
C GLU A 141 -44.68 56.91 5.11
N ARG A 142 -45.14 57.19 3.90
CA ARG A 142 -44.88 56.46 2.66
C ARG A 142 -43.38 56.50 2.31
N PHE A 143 -42.76 55.35 2.09
CA PHE A 143 -41.60 55.26 1.22
C PHE A 143 -41.74 54.10 0.23
N LEU A 144 -42.05 54.47 -1.01
CA LEU A 144 -41.95 53.63 -2.18
C LEU A 144 -40.46 53.37 -2.46
N SER A 145 -40.00 52.12 -2.39
CA SER A 145 -38.88 51.70 -3.25
C SER A 145 -38.67 50.19 -3.34
N SER A 146 -39.02 49.69 -4.52
CA SER A 146 -38.14 48.85 -5.34
C SER A 146 -37.89 47.42 -4.87
N SER A 147 -38.91 46.61 -5.10
CA SER A 147 -38.82 45.18 -5.41
C SER A 147 -37.82 44.93 -6.58
N SER A 148 -36.56 44.71 -6.26
CA SER A 148 -35.56 44.22 -7.22
C SER A 148 -34.53 43.30 -6.54
N SER A 149 -34.97 42.15 -6.03
CA SER A 149 -34.05 41.10 -5.57
C SER A 149 -34.70 39.70 -5.60
N SER A 150 -35.14 39.28 -6.79
CA SER A 150 -35.60 37.89 -7.01
C SER A 150 -35.01 37.29 -8.30
N LYS A 151 -33.69 37.44 -8.50
CA LYS A 151 -32.93 36.75 -9.56
C LYS A 151 -31.52 36.30 -9.12
N ARG A 152 -31.26 36.16 -7.81
CA ARG A 152 -29.94 35.80 -7.25
C ARG A 152 -29.89 34.51 -6.42
N THR A 153 -30.97 33.72 -6.41
CA THR A 153 -31.04 32.45 -5.65
C THR A 153 -30.58 31.24 -6.46
N ASN A 154 -30.67 31.26 -7.80
CA ASN A 154 -30.32 30.09 -8.63
C ASN A 154 -28.81 29.86 -8.84
N ALA A 155 -27.96 30.89 -8.72
CA ALA A 155 -26.52 30.74 -8.90
C ALA A 155 -25.80 30.11 -7.68
N LYS A 156 -26.40 30.18 -6.47
CA LYS A 156 -25.85 29.55 -5.26
C LYS A 156 -26.08 28.03 -5.24
N VAL A 157 -27.22 27.56 -5.74
CA VAL A 157 -27.57 26.14 -5.79
C VAL A 157 -26.65 25.36 -6.74
N LEU A 158 -26.23 25.97 -7.86
CA LEU A 158 -25.31 25.32 -8.80
C LEU A 158 -23.88 25.17 -8.24
N ARG A 159 -23.44 26.12 -7.40
CA ARG A 159 -22.09 26.11 -6.78
C ARG A 159 -21.98 25.12 -5.62
N GLY A 160 -23.09 24.77 -4.96
CA GLY A 160 -23.15 23.72 -3.95
C GLY A 160 -22.90 22.33 -4.53
N ARG A 161 -23.55 22.01 -5.66
CA ARG A 161 -23.44 20.67 -6.30
C ARG A 161 -22.05 20.33 -6.83
N THR A 162 -21.29 21.32 -7.34
CA THR A 162 -19.92 21.06 -7.84
C THR A 162 -18.94 20.77 -6.71
N LEU A 163 -19.17 21.34 -5.53
CA LEU A 163 -18.31 21.18 -4.35
C LEU A 163 -18.54 19.81 -3.69
N GLU A 164 -19.78 19.34 -3.64
CA GLU A 164 -20.12 17.98 -3.19
C GLU A 164 -19.51 16.91 -4.10
N ALA A 165 -19.66 17.03 -5.43
CA ALA A 165 -19.09 16.07 -6.38
C ALA A 165 -17.56 15.96 -6.26
N THR A 166 -16.87 17.08 -6.04
CA THR A 166 -15.41 17.10 -5.85
C THR A 166 -15.00 16.42 -4.53
N SER A 167 -15.81 16.54 -3.49
CA SER A 167 -15.55 15.91 -2.20
C SER A 167 -15.69 14.38 -2.23
N THR A 168 -16.66 13.85 -2.99
CA THR A 168 -16.88 12.41 -3.17
C THR A 168 -15.74 11.76 -3.94
N VAL A 169 -15.29 12.40 -5.03
CA VAL A 169 -14.13 11.91 -5.82
C VAL A 169 -12.86 11.93 -4.96
N GLY A 170 -12.65 12.98 -4.16
CA GLY A 170 -11.51 13.05 -3.24
C GLY A 170 -11.48 11.91 -2.23
N LYS A 171 -12.62 11.62 -1.58
CA LYS A 171 -12.78 10.49 -0.63
C LYS A 171 -12.56 9.13 -1.30
N ALA A 172 -13.06 8.93 -2.52
CA ALA A 172 -12.88 7.68 -3.26
C ALA A 172 -11.41 7.46 -3.64
N LEU A 173 -10.73 8.51 -4.11
CA LEU A 173 -9.30 8.46 -4.44
C LEU A 173 -8.44 8.17 -3.22
N THR A 174 -8.68 8.82 -2.07
CA THR A 174 -7.89 8.54 -0.86
C THR A 174 -8.06 7.10 -0.38
N ARG A 175 -9.27 6.54 -0.43
CA ARG A 175 -9.51 5.12 -0.13
C ARG A 175 -8.79 4.19 -1.12
N PHE A 176 -8.80 4.52 -2.40
CA PHE A 176 -8.09 3.75 -3.43
C PHE A 176 -6.57 3.75 -3.19
N PHE A 177 -5.97 4.93 -3.00
CA PHE A 177 -4.55 5.04 -2.67
C PHE A 177 -4.19 4.32 -1.38
N GLN A 178 -5.06 4.36 -0.37
CA GLN A 178 -4.89 3.64 0.88
C GLN A 178 -4.80 2.11 0.66
N VAL A 179 -5.71 1.53 -0.13
CA VAL A 179 -5.67 0.09 -0.46
C VAL A 179 -4.37 -0.26 -1.18
N ILE A 180 -3.93 0.58 -2.12
CA ILE A 180 -2.64 0.39 -2.81
C ILE A 180 -1.46 0.46 -1.83
N LEU A 181 -1.48 1.41 -0.90
CA LEU A 181 -0.43 1.58 0.10
C LEU A 181 -0.36 0.42 1.08
N ILE A 182 -1.51 -0.10 1.53
CA ILE A 182 -1.59 -1.32 2.34
C ILE A 182 -0.99 -2.50 1.58
N PHE A 183 -1.37 -2.68 0.31
CA PHE A 183 -0.82 -3.74 -0.53
C PHE A 183 0.69 -3.59 -0.73
N CYS A 184 1.16 -2.37 -1.03
CA CYS A 184 2.58 -2.07 -1.20
C CYS A 184 3.37 -2.30 0.09
N GLY A 185 2.81 -1.91 1.24
CA GLY A 185 3.36 -2.16 2.56
C GLY A 185 3.50 -3.66 2.84
N MET A 186 2.47 -4.45 2.56
CA MET A 186 2.50 -5.91 2.72
C MET A 186 3.58 -6.55 1.84
N VAL A 187 3.67 -6.16 0.57
CA VAL A 187 4.73 -6.63 -0.34
C VAL A 187 6.11 -6.24 0.19
N LEU A 188 6.29 -5.01 0.67
CA LEU A 188 7.56 -4.55 1.24
C LEU A 188 7.93 -5.32 2.51
N ALA A 189 6.98 -5.56 3.41
CA ALA A 189 7.20 -6.31 4.63
C ALA A 189 7.67 -7.75 4.32
N ILE A 190 7.01 -8.41 3.36
CA ILE A 190 7.40 -9.74 2.87
C ILE A 190 8.80 -9.69 2.24
N CYS A 191 9.09 -8.69 1.40
CA CYS A 191 10.41 -8.54 0.78
C CYS A 191 11.52 -8.33 1.82
N LEU A 192 11.32 -7.47 2.82
CA LEU A 192 12.29 -7.24 3.90
C LEU A 192 12.48 -8.50 4.75
N HIS A 193 11.40 -9.23 5.02
CA HIS A 193 11.47 -10.50 5.73
C HIS A 193 12.29 -11.54 4.96
N PHE A 194 12.07 -11.69 3.65
CA PHE A 194 12.90 -12.56 2.80
C PHE A 194 14.36 -12.10 2.75
N MET A 195 14.61 -10.79 2.63
CA MET A 195 15.97 -10.25 2.65
C MET A 195 16.68 -10.55 3.98
N LYS A 196 15.96 -10.48 5.10
CA LYS A 196 16.44 -10.91 6.42
C LYS A 196 16.81 -12.39 6.42
N MET A 197 15.94 -13.26 5.90
CA MET A 197 16.22 -14.70 5.78
C MET A 197 17.49 -14.96 4.96
N LEU A 198 17.66 -14.25 3.83
CA LEU A 198 18.84 -14.38 2.99
C LEU A 198 20.12 -13.90 3.71
N LEU A 199 20.03 -12.76 4.41
CA LEU A 199 21.17 -12.19 5.13
C LEU A 199 21.62 -13.12 6.27
N ARG A 200 20.68 -13.79 6.94
CA ARG A 200 20.97 -14.85 7.93
C ARG A 200 21.60 -16.08 7.30
N LEU A 201 21.12 -16.51 6.13
CA LEU A 201 21.69 -17.64 5.41
C LEU A 201 23.17 -17.39 5.02
N MET A 202 23.51 -16.12 4.72
CA MET A 202 24.88 -15.72 4.39
C MET A 202 25.79 -15.60 5.63
N GLY A 203 25.23 -15.26 6.79
CA GLY A 203 25.97 -15.09 8.03
C GLY A 203 25.98 -16.36 8.88
N THR A 204 26.91 -17.27 8.64
CA THR A 204 27.11 -18.44 9.52
C THR A 204 27.97 -18.07 10.74
N GLY A 205 27.52 -18.46 11.95
CA GLY A 205 28.29 -18.37 13.20
C GLY A 205 28.02 -17.13 14.05
N CYS A 206 29.07 -16.52 14.60
CA CYS A 206 28.98 -15.38 15.53
C CYS A 206 28.32 -14.13 14.91
N LEU A 207 28.37 -14.01 13.57
CA LEU A 207 27.81 -12.87 12.84
C LEU A 207 26.27 -12.76 13.00
N THR A 208 25.58 -13.90 13.16
CA THR A 208 24.11 -13.93 13.28
C THR A 208 23.62 -13.16 14.51
N GLN A 209 24.32 -13.26 15.64
CA GLN A 209 23.96 -12.54 16.86
C GLN A 209 24.12 -11.02 16.69
N LEU A 210 25.19 -10.57 16.04
CA LEU A 210 25.41 -9.15 15.76
C LEU A 210 24.35 -8.61 14.79
N ILE A 211 23.96 -9.39 13.78
CA ILE A 211 22.87 -9.05 12.87
C ILE A 211 21.57 -8.88 13.64
N THR A 212 21.20 -9.83 14.51
CA THR A 212 19.97 -9.75 15.32
C THR A 212 19.92 -8.52 16.23
N ILE A 213 21.05 -8.16 16.85
CA ILE A 213 21.14 -6.93 17.66
C ILE A 213 20.99 -5.69 16.75
N GLY A 214 21.66 -5.68 15.60
CA GLY A 214 21.55 -4.60 14.62
C GLY A 214 20.12 -4.45 14.08
N GLU A 215 19.40 -5.55 13.86
CA GLU A 215 17.99 -5.57 13.48
C GLU A 215 17.12 -4.91 14.56
N ALA A 216 17.27 -5.34 15.82
CA ALA A 216 16.49 -4.80 16.93
C ALA A 216 16.74 -3.29 17.13
N ILE A 217 18.01 -2.87 17.08
CA ILE A 217 18.41 -1.46 17.11
C ILE A 217 17.76 -0.70 15.96
N THR A 218 17.86 -1.21 14.72
CA THR A 218 17.29 -0.56 13.53
C THR A 218 15.77 -0.40 13.66
N VAL A 219 15.06 -1.40 14.18
CA VAL A 219 13.61 -1.32 14.42
C VAL A 219 13.27 -0.29 15.49
N ILE A 220 13.96 -0.32 16.64
CA ILE A 220 13.71 0.63 17.74
C ILE A 220 13.96 2.07 17.27
N PHE A 221 15.12 2.33 16.66
CA PHE A 221 15.44 3.66 16.14
C PHE A 221 14.50 4.07 15.01
N GLY A 222 14.18 3.17 14.08
CA GLY A 222 13.27 3.45 12.98
C GLY A 222 11.87 3.84 13.46
N VAL A 223 11.29 3.07 14.39
CA VAL A 223 9.98 3.38 14.98
C VAL A 223 10.06 4.69 15.78
N CYS A 224 11.01 4.84 16.70
CA CYS A 224 11.14 6.05 17.51
C CYS A 224 11.31 7.31 16.65
N ILE A 225 12.20 7.28 15.64
CA ILE A 225 12.42 8.42 14.74
C ILE A 225 11.15 8.74 13.95
N SER A 226 10.44 7.71 13.46
CA SER A 226 9.19 7.88 12.70
C SER A 226 8.08 8.52 13.53
N VAL A 227 8.06 8.25 14.84
CA VAL A 227 7.12 8.81 15.82
C VAL A 227 7.45 10.25 16.13
N PHE A 228 8.69 10.53 16.53
CA PHE A 228 9.06 11.84 17.05
C PHE A 228 9.16 12.88 15.95
N ILE A 229 9.44 12.48 14.71
CA ILE A 229 9.62 13.43 13.63
C ILE A 229 8.92 12.94 12.36
N ARG A 230 7.66 13.35 12.22
CA ARG A 230 6.83 13.13 11.03
C ARG A 230 7.55 13.49 9.71
N GLN A 231 8.42 14.50 9.73
CA GLN A 231 9.24 14.90 8.58
C GLN A 231 10.29 13.84 8.20
N PHE A 232 10.89 13.13 9.16
CA PHE A 232 11.84 12.06 8.87
C PHE A 232 11.16 10.84 8.25
N ALA A 233 9.91 10.53 8.60
CA ALA A 233 9.16 9.47 7.93
C ALA A 233 9.05 9.73 6.42
N ILE A 234 8.81 10.99 6.01
CA ILE A 234 8.76 11.38 4.59
C ILE A 234 10.13 11.16 3.92
N VAL A 235 11.22 11.54 4.59
CA VAL A 235 12.58 11.36 4.07
C VAL A 235 12.90 9.87 3.91
N ILE A 236 12.60 9.03 4.92
CA ILE A 236 12.83 7.58 4.85
C ILE A 236 11.99 6.94 3.74
N ALA A 237 10.71 7.30 3.64
CA ALA A 237 9.85 6.83 2.56
C ALA A 237 10.40 7.26 1.18
N ALA A 238 10.90 8.49 1.04
CA ALA A 238 11.54 8.95 -0.18
C ALA A 238 12.81 8.15 -0.51
N PHE A 239 13.67 7.87 0.49
CA PHE A 239 14.85 7.02 0.29
C PHE A 239 14.49 5.60 -0.14
N LEU A 240 13.47 4.99 0.47
CA LEU A 240 12.98 3.66 0.08
C LEU A 240 12.42 3.67 -1.34
N CYS A 241 11.63 4.68 -1.70
CA CYS A 241 11.11 4.85 -3.06
C CYS A 241 12.24 5.03 -4.09
N VAL A 242 13.24 5.84 -3.78
CA VAL A 242 14.42 6.04 -4.64
C VAL A 242 15.22 4.74 -4.77
N GLY A 243 15.44 4.01 -3.67
CA GLY A 243 16.12 2.73 -3.68
C GLY A 243 15.39 1.68 -4.53
N ALA A 244 14.07 1.58 -4.37
CA ALA A 244 13.23 0.68 -5.17
C ALA A 244 13.25 1.07 -6.66
N ALA A 245 13.12 2.36 -6.99
CA ALA A 245 13.20 2.86 -8.36
C ALA A 245 14.57 2.58 -9.00
N HIS A 246 15.66 2.75 -8.24
CA HIS A 246 17.01 2.44 -8.71
C HIS A 246 17.20 0.93 -8.96
N GLY A 247 16.66 0.09 -8.08
CA GLY A 247 16.65 -1.37 -8.26
C GLY A 247 15.87 -1.81 -9.51
N ALA A 248 14.69 -1.26 -9.72
CA ALA A 248 13.87 -1.51 -10.90
C ALA A 248 14.58 -1.05 -12.19
N LYS A 249 15.20 0.15 -12.17
CA LYS A 249 15.97 0.67 -13.30
C LYS A 249 17.13 -0.25 -13.68
N LYS A 250 17.94 -0.68 -12.71
CA LYS A 250 19.07 -1.58 -12.95
C LYS A 250 18.63 -2.93 -13.54
N LYS A 251 17.47 -3.45 -13.09
CA LYS A 251 16.90 -4.69 -13.64
C LYS A 251 16.44 -4.50 -15.08
N TYR A 252 15.79 -3.38 -15.39
CA TYR A 252 15.35 -3.04 -16.74
C TYR A 252 16.52 -2.88 -17.71
N GLU A 253 17.60 -2.19 -17.31
CA GLU A 253 18.82 -2.08 -18.11
C GLU A 253 19.47 -3.45 -18.39
N LYS A 254 19.40 -4.38 -17.44
CA LYS A 254 19.90 -5.74 -17.65
C LYS A 254 19.06 -6.50 -18.69
N TRP A 255 17.74 -6.36 -18.62
CA TRP A 255 16.83 -7.00 -19.58
C TRP A 255 17.03 -6.45 -21.00
N GLN A 256 17.25 -5.14 -21.15
CA GLN A 256 17.56 -4.55 -22.45
C GLN A 256 18.88 -5.07 -23.05
N LYS A 257 19.91 -5.27 -22.22
CA LYS A 257 21.18 -5.86 -22.69
C LYS A 257 21.02 -7.31 -23.11
N GLU A 258 20.24 -8.09 -22.37
CA GLU A 258 19.94 -9.49 -22.72
C GLU A 258 19.16 -9.56 -24.06
N GLU A 259 18.17 -8.68 -24.30
CA GLU A 259 17.45 -8.60 -25.58
C GLU A 259 18.34 -8.15 -26.75
N GLU A 260 19.26 -7.20 -26.52
CA GLU A 260 20.20 -6.73 -27.55
C GLU A 260 21.21 -7.83 -27.94
N GLU A 261 21.72 -8.58 -26.96
CA GLU A 261 22.61 -9.72 -27.19
C GLU A 261 21.89 -10.88 -27.92
N GLU A 262 20.63 -11.16 -27.58
CA GLU A 262 19.81 -12.15 -28.28
C GLU A 262 19.50 -11.72 -29.72
N GLY A 263 19.16 -10.45 -29.95
CA GLY A 263 18.93 -9.89 -31.29
C GLY A 263 20.21 -9.88 -32.16
N ALA A 264 21.36 -9.55 -31.58
CA ALA A 264 22.67 -9.61 -32.26
C ALA A 264 23.05 -11.06 -32.63
N ASN A 265 22.79 -12.02 -31.75
CA ASN A 265 23.03 -13.44 -32.05
C ASN A 265 22.11 -13.97 -33.16
N MET A 266 20.83 -13.58 -33.19
CA MET A 266 19.91 -13.98 -34.27
C MET A 266 20.34 -13.42 -35.63
N THR A 267 20.84 -12.18 -35.69
CA THR A 267 21.34 -11.59 -36.94
C THR A 267 22.65 -12.24 -37.43
N HIS A 268 23.49 -12.75 -36.53
CA HIS A 268 24.70 -13.49 -36.89
C HIS A 268 24.38 -14.93 -37.34
N SER A 269 23.47 -15.61 -36.65
CA SER A 269 23.04 -16.98 -36.98
C SER A 269 22.22 -17.04 -38.27
N GLY A 270 21.34 -16.05 -38.52
CA GLY A 270 20.62 -15.91 -39.79
C GLY A 270 21.55 -15.67 -41.00
N ARG A 271 22.68 -14.99 -40.79
CA ARG A 271 23.72 -14.83 -41.82
C ARG A 271 24.46 -16.14 -42.11
N PHE A 272 24.70 -16.95 -41.08
CA PHE A 272 25.35 -18.26 -41.21
C PHE A 272 24.45 -19.29 -41.94
N TYR A 273 23.16 -19.33 -41.63
CA TYR A 273 22.20 -20.20 -42.34
C TYR A 273 22.01 -19.80 -43.81
N ARG A 274 22.04 -18.50 -44.12
CA ARG A 274 21.96 -18.03 -45.52
C ARG A 274 23.23 -18.36 -46.31
N PHE A 275 24.39 -18.46 -45.66
CA PHE A 275 25.64 -18.87 -46.30
C PHE A 275 25.69 -20.38 -46.60
N PHE A 276 25.17 -21.21 -45.69
CA PHE A 276 25.14 -22.67 -45.89
C PHE A 276 24.15 -23.14 -46.95
N HIS A 277 22.99 -22.48 -47.09
CA HIS A 277 22.00 -22.87 -48.11
C HIS A 277 22.35 -22.46 -49.54
N HIS A 278 23.29 -21.52 -49.74
CA HIS A 278 23.70 -21.11 -51.08
C HIS A 278 24.83 -21.98 -51.67
N GLY A 279 25.46 -22.84 -50.87
CA GLY A 279 26.56 -23.72 -51.27
C GLY A 279 26.15 -25.12 -51.77
N GLN A 280 24.89 -25.53 -51.62
CA GLN A 280 24.40 -26.86 -52.03
C GLN A 280 23.43 -26.83 -53.22
N LYS A 281 23.70 -25.97 -54.21
CA LYS A 281 23.14 -26.13 -55.57
C LYS A 281 24.25 -26.57 -56.52
N LYS A 282 24.74 -27.79 -56.36
CA LYS A 282 25.37 -28.52 -57.46
C LYS A 282 24.90 -29.97 -57.46
N ASP A 283 24.20 -30.26 -58.54
CA ASP A 283 24.15 -31.54 -59.25
C ASP A 283 23.51 -32.71 -58.51
N THR A 284 22.21 -32.89 -58.73
CA THR A 284 21.59 -34.21 -58.60
C THR A 284 20.60 -34.41 -59.73
N THR A 285 21.15 -34.86 -60.86
CA THR A 285 20.44 -35.43 -61.98
C THR A 285 20.23 -36.92 -61.72
N ASN A 286 18.99 -37.38 -61.89
CA ASN A 286 18.56 -38.76 -62.17
C ASN A 286 18.96 -39.91 -61.24
N GLY A 287 17.94 -40.64 -60.79
CA GLY A 287 18.07 -42.03 -60.38
C GLY A 287 16.90 -42.48 -59.51
N GLY A 288 15.84 -42.98 -60.14
CA GLY A 288 14.75 -43.64 -59.44
C GLY A 288 15.20 -44.94 -58.75
N GLY A 289 14.44 -45.36 -57.75
CA GLY A 289 14.62 -46.65 -57.11
C GLY A 289 13.93 -46.71 -55.76
N GLN A 290 12.81 -47.42 -55.73
CA GLN A 290 12.04 -47.77 -54.54
C GLN A 290 12.92 -48.43 -53.47
N GLY A 291 12.61 -48.13 -52.21
CA GLY A 291 13.19 -48.81 -51.06
C GLY A 291 12.60 -48.25 -49.77
N GLU A 292 11.40 -48.71 -49.43
CA GLU A 292 10.80 -48.51 -48.11
C GLU A 292 11.74 -49.08 -47.04
N ASN A 293 12.28 -48.20 -46.19
CA ASN A 293 12.83 -48.59 -44.90
C ASN A 293 12.30 -47.58 -43.89
N TYR A 294 11.33 -48.02 -43.09
CA TYR A 294 10.90 -47.36 -41.87
C TYR A 294 12.11 -47.32 -40.91
N VAL A 295 12.80 -46.19 -40.87
CA VAL A 295 13.76 -45.89 -39.82
C VAL A 295 12.94 -45.42 -38.62
N GLU A 296 12.88 -46.30 -37.63
CA GLU A 296 12.44 -46.04 -36.27
C GLU A 296 13.08 -44.74 -35.77
N MET A 297 12.25 -43.69 -35.64
CA MET A 297 12.68 -42.42 -35.07
C MET A 297 12.92 -42.63 -33.57
N GLU A 298 14.16 -42.94 -33.24
CA GLU A 298 14.70 -42.84 -31.89
C GLU A 298 14.38 -41.45 -31.33
N GLU A 299 13.54 -41.41 -30.30
CA GLU A 299 13.14 -40.21 -29.59
C GLU A 299 14.38 -39.45 -29.15
N ARG A 300 14.67 -38.32 -29.83
CA ARG A 300 15.67 -37.39 -29.33
C ARG A 300 15.24 -36.94 -27.93
N PRO A 301 16.07 -37.11 -26.89
CA PRO A 301 15.75 -36.60 -25.58
C PRO A 301 15.60 -35.09 -25.70
N LYS A 302 14.38 -34.59 -25.43
CA LYS A 302 14.13 -33.17 -25.22
C LYS A 302 15.13 -32.69 -24.17
N LYS A 303 16.17 -32.00 -24.61
CA LYS A 303 17.11 -31.29 -23.74
C LYS A 303 16.29 -30.26 -22.96
N LYS A 304 15.75 -30.68 -21.82
CA LYS A 304 15.28 -29.76 -20.80
C LYS A 304 16.54 -29.11 -20.25
N HIS A 305 16.92 -27.97 -20.83
CA HIS A 305 17.88 -27.06 -20.21
C HIS A 305 17.23 -26.52 -18.94
N TRP A 306 17.32 -27.31 -17.87
CA TRP A 306 17.09 -26.84 -16.53
C TRP A 306 18.21 -25.87 -16.21
N TRP A 307 17.84 -24.60 -16.11
CA TRP A 307 18.63 -23.57 -15.48
C TRP A 307 18.79 -23.94 -14.00
N SER A 308 19.88 -24.64 -13.68
CA SER A 308 20.41 -24.67 -12.32
C SER A 308 21.43 -23.53 -12.22
N ARG A 309 20.99 -22.35 -11.80
CA ARG A 309 21.89 -21.32 -11.26
C ARG A 309 21.69 -21.30 -9.76
N HIS A 310 22.67 -21.86 -9.06
CA HIS A 310 23.05 -21.42 -7.72
C HIS A 310 23.57 -19.98 -7.78
#